data_AF-A0A822C1L3-F1
#
_entry.id   AF-A0A822C1L3-F1
#
_cell.length_a   1.000
_cell.length_b   1.000
_cell.length_c   1.000
_cell.angle_alpha   90.00
_cell.angle_beta   90.00
_cell.angle_gamma   90.00
#
_symmetry.space_group_name_H-M   'P 1'
#
loop_
_entity.id
_entity.type
_entity.pdbx_description
1 polymer ?
#
loop_
_entity_poly.entity_id
_entity_poly.type
_entity_poly.pdbx_seq_one_letter_code
_entity_poly.pdbx_strand_id
1 'polypeptide(L)' 'MTRFYKKPMLLIEFDQKQAFHLANKQRYNSSSEFSSHDITSKLALLTMHFPKLKILWCPSPHTSAELFEDLK' A
#
# COMPACT_ATOMS: atom_id res chain seq x y z
N MET A 1 -8.09 -7.58 12.38
CA MET A 1 -8.15 -8.15 11.02
C MET A 1 -7.49 -9.51 10.93
N THR A 2 -6.17 -9.63 11.10
CA THR A 2 -5.42 -10.91 10.98
C THR A 2 -5.86 -12.02 11.95
N ARG A 3 -6.44 -11.67 13.10
CA ARG A 3 -6.99 -12.61 14.09
C ARG A 3 -8.31 -13.26 13.67
N PHE A 4 -9.15 -12.52 12.95
CA PHE A 4 -10.56 -12.90 12.72
C PHE A 4 -10.86 -13.24 11.26
N TYR A 5 -10.00 -12.83 10.32
CA TYR A 5 -10.19 -13.07 8.88
C TYR A 5 -9.07 -13.95 8.35
N LYS A 6 -9.44 -14.97 7.56
CA LYS A 6 -8.49 -15.93 6.96
C LYS A 6 -7.55 -15.28 5.95
N LYS A 7 -8.04 -14.30 5.19
CA LYS A 7 -7.31 -13.56 4.15
C LYS A 7 -7.48 -12.05 4.38
N PRO A 8 -6.73 -11.44 5.33
CA PRO A 8 -6.80 -10.01 5.56
C PRO A 8 -6.15 -9.27 4.39
N MET A 9 -6.84 -8.25 3.86
CA MET A 9 -6.35 -7.45 2.74
C MET A 9 -6.43 -5.97 3.07
N LEU A 10 -5.43 -5.21 2.65
CA LEU A 10 -5.38 -3.75 2.68
C LEU A 10 -5.42 -3.26 1.23
N LEU A 11 -6.51 -2.60 0.86
CA LEU A 11 -6.64 -1.94 -0.43
C LEU A 11 -6.15 -0.50 -0.31
N ILE A 12 -5.21 -0.10 -1.17
CA ILE A 12 -4.73 1.28 -1.29
C ILE A 12 -5.10 1.77 -2.68
N GLU A 13 -5.98 2.76 -2.73
CA GLU A 13 -6.47 3.35 -3.96
C GLU A 13 -5.77 4.70 -4.21
N PHE A 14 -5.40 4.93 -5.46
CA PHE A 14 -4.76 6.16 -5.91
C PHE A 14 -5.68 6.98 -6.80
N ASP A 15 -5.34 8.26 -6.92
CA ASP A 15 -5.99 9.17 -7.87
C ASP A 15 -5.45 8.92 -9.28
N GLN A 16 -6.34 8.57 -10.20
CA GLN A 16 -6.03 8.34 -11.61
C GLN A 16 -5.41 9.56 -12.30
N LYS A 17 -5.67 10.77 -11.79
CA LYS A 17 -5.13 12.02 -12.34
C LYS A 17 -3.68 12.28 -11.92
N GLN A 18 -3.15 11.51 -10.97
CA GLN A 18 -1.80 11.67 -10.45
C GLN A 18 -0.94 10.45 -10.80
N ALA A 19 0.33 10.70 -11.12
CA ALA A 19 1.27 9.62 -11.36
C ALA A 19 1.50 8.81 -10.06
N PHE A 20 1.64 7.49 -10.21
CA PHE A 20 1.88 6.59 -9.09
C PHE A 20 3.17 6.95 -8.35
N HIS A 21 3.04 7.40 -7.09
CA HIS A 21 4.17 7.72 -6.23
C HIS A 21 3.91 7.26 -4.80
N LEU A 22 4.46 6.11 -4.43
CA LEU A 22 4.43 5.63 -3.05
C LEU A 22 5.42 6.38 -2.14
N ALA A 23 6.51 6.86 -2.74
CA ALA A 23 7.59 7.53 -2.04
C ALA A 23 7.82 8.91 -2.65
N ASN A 24 8.11 9.88 -1.78
CA ASN A 24 8.44 11.23 -2.21
C ASN A 24 9.79 11.21 -2.94
N LYS A 25 9.75 11.37 -4.26
CA LYS A 25 10.90 11.30 -5.17
C LYS A 25 12.06 12.23 -4.76
N GLN A 26 11.76 13.31 -4.04
CA GLN A 26 12.76 14.26 -3.53
C GLN A 26 13.63 13.70 -2.40
N ARG A 27 13.15 12.72 -1.63
CA ARG A 27 13.87 12.21 -0.44
C ARG A 27 14.93 11.14 -0.74
N TYR A 28 14.92 10.54 -1.93
CA TYR A 28 15.95 9.57 -2.33
C TYR A 28 17.29 10.23 -2.70
N ASN A 29 17.29 11.51 -3.06
CA ASN A 29 18.50 12.23 -3.47
C ASN A 29 19.25 12.87 -2.29
N SER A 30 18.58 13.05 -1.15
CA SER A 30 19.20 13.42 0.11
C SER A 30 19.55 12.15 0.87
N SER A 31 20.83 11.92 1.12
CA SER A 31 21.38 10.87 2.00
C SER A 31 20.94 10.99 3.47
N SER A 32 19.80 11.62 3.73
CA SER A 32 19.18 11.73 5.04
C SER A 32 18.35 10.47 5.25
N GLU A 33 18.90 9.59 6.08
CA GLU A 33 18.23 8.58 6.91
C GLU A 33 16.73 8.40 6.65
N PHE A 34 16.34 7.18 6.26
CA PHE A 34 14.95 6.75 6.20
C PHE A 34 14.23 7.13 7.50
N SER A 35 13.56 8.28 7.51
CA SER A 35 12.93 8.74 8.74
C SER A 35 11.81 7.77 9.09
N SER A 36 11.67 7.42 10.36
CA SER A 36 10.60 6.55 10.87
C SER A 36 9.19 7.08 10.55
N HIS A 37 9.09 8.35 10.11
CA HIS A 37 7.85 8.97 9.69
C HIS A 37 7.47 8.68 8.23
N ASP A 38 8.38 8.14 7.42
CA ASP A 38 8.09 7.82 6.01
C ASP A 38 7.05 6.70 5.88
N ILE A 39 6.11 6.91 4.96
CA ILE A 39 4.98 6.00 4.70
C ILE A 39 5.52 4.65 4.22
N THR A 40 6.57 4.65 3.39
CA THR A 40 7.23 3.45 2.89
C THR A 40 7.80 2.61 4.03
N SER A 41 8.52 3.23 4.97
CA SER A 41 9.08 2.57 6.15
C SER A 41 7.99 1.95 7.03
N LYS A 42 6.90 2.68 7.24
CA LYS A 42 5.75 2.19 8.02
C LYS A 42 5.03 1.03 7.35
N LEU A 43 4.86 1.07 6.03
CA LEU A 43 4.28 -0.03 5.26
C LEU A 43 5.18 -1.27 5.28
N ALA A 44 6.50 -1.10 5.15
CA ALA A 44 7.44 -2.20 5.31
C ALA A 44 7.32 -2.84 6.70
N LEU A 45 7.31 -2.02 7.76
CA LEU A 45 7.12 -2.49 9.13
C LEU A 45 5.79 -3.21 9.34
N LEU A 46 4.70 -2.67 8.80
CA LEU A 46 3.38 -3.31 8.81
C LEU A 46 3.43 -4.71 8.18
N THR A 47 4.09 -4.84 7.03
CA THR A 47 4.19 -6.10 6.28
C THR A 47 5.02 -7.14 7.05
N MET A 48 6.06 -6.71 7.76
CA MET A 48 6.87 -7.58 8.62
C MET A 48 6.08 -8.11 9.83
N HIS A 49 5.30 -7.25 10.50
CA HIS A 49 4.51 -7.67 11.66
C HIS A 49 3.27 -8.49 11.31
N PHE A 50 2.71 -8.31 10.10
CA PHE A 50 1.49 -8.98 9.66
C PHE A 50 1.71 -9.77 8.36
N PRO A 51 2.43 -10.91 8.39
CA PRO A 51 2.83 -11.65 7.19
C PRO A 51 1.65 -12.23 6.38
N LYS A 52 0.46 -12.34 6.98
CA LYS A 52 -0.77 -12.78 6.30
C LYS A 52 -1.52 -11.64 5.59
N LEU A 53 -1.18 -10.38 5.88
CA LEU A 53 -1.80 -9.21 5.25
C LEU A 53 -1.35 -9.12 3.79
N LYS A 54 -2.31 -9.02 2.87
CA LYS A 54 -2.03 -8.74 1.46
C LYS A 54 -2.33 -7.28 1.17
N ILE A 55 -1.43 -6.62 0.45
CA ILE A 55 -1.63 -5.24 0.02
C ILE A 55 -2.02 -5.26 -1.45
N LEU A 56 -3.13 -4.60 -1.77
CA LEU A 56 -3.65 -4.42 -3.12
C LEU A 56 -3.53 -2.94 -3.47
N TRP A 57 -3.00 -2.64 -4.67
CA TRP A 57 -2.78 -1.28 -5.14
C TRP A 57 -3.65 -1.05 -6.37
N CYS A 58 -4.55 -0.08 -6.30
CA CYS A 58 -5.47 0.22 -7.40
C CYS A 58 -5.24 1.64 -7.93
N PRO A 59 -5.04 1.83 -9.24
CA PRO A 59 -4.79 3.15 -9.82
C PRO A 59 -6.06 4.00 -9.96
N SER A 60 -7.25 3.40 -9.82
CA SER A 60 -8.53 4.11 -9.90
C SER A 60 -9.64 3.33 -9.17
N PRO A 61 -10.73 4.01 -8.75
CA PRO A 61 -11.90 3.34 -8.18
C PRO A 61 -12.54 2.30 -9.12
N HIS A 62 -12.47 2.55 -10.44
CA HIS A 62 -12.99 1.60 -11.43
C HIS A 62 -12.20 0.29 -11.42
N THR A 63 -10.87 0.37 -11.36
CA THR A 63 -9.99 -0.81 -11.25
C THR A 63 -10.23 -1.55 -9.94
N SER A 64 -10.47 -0.82 -8.83
CA SER A 64 -10.84 -1.44 -7.55
C SER A 64 -12.13 -2.26 -7.66
N ALA A 65 -13.13 -1.77 -8.39
CA ALA A 65 -14.40 -2.46 -8.58
C ALA A 65 -14.24 -3.75 -9.40
N GLU A 66 -13.49 -3.69 -10.51
CA GLU A 66 -13.16 -4.86 -11.34
C GLU A 66 -12.38 -5.92 -10.52
N LEU A 67 -11.40 -5.48 -9.73
CA LEU A 67 -10.65 -6.36 -8.84
C LEU A 67 -11.55 -7.06 -7.80
N PHE A 68 -12.58 -6.37 -7.29
CA PHE A 68 -13.52 -7.00 -6.36
C PHE A 68 -14.43 -8.03 -7.02
N GLU A 69 -14.70 -7.89 -8.32
CA GLU A 69 -15.42 -8.90 -9.09
C GLU A 69 -14.57 -10.16 -9.27
N ASP A 70 -13.29 -10.01 -9.61
CA ASP A 70 -12.33 -11.11 -9.75
C ASP A 70 -12.05 -11.85 -8.42
N LEU A 71 -12.25 -11.18 -7.29
CA LEU A 71 -11.99 -11.72 -5.95
C LEU A 71 -13.17 -12.50 -5.34
N LYS A 72 -14.34 -12.50 -6.00
CA LYS A 72 -15.50 -13.31 -5.58
C LYS A 72 -15.25 -14.81 -5.81
#